data_AF-B3PSD3-F1
#
_entry.id   AF-B3PSD3-F1
#
_cell.length_a   1.000
_cell.length_b   1.000
_cell.length_c   1.000
_cell.angle_alpha   90.00
_cell.angle_beta   90.00
_cell.angle_gamma   90.00
#
_symmetry.space_group_name_H-M   'P 1'
#
loop_
_entity.id
_entity.type
_entity.pdbx_description
1 polymer ?
#
loop_
_entity_poly.entity_id
_entity_poly.type
_entity_poly.pdbx_seq_one_letter_code
_entity_poly.pdbx_strand_id
1 'polypeptide(L)'
;MTTDRRYAPLFLSHKDNSMLKFLLALSVGALSVSPVQATDLYPATQACLPGKPHCERWTDEFKSALVLAQKGDHVAQQTVAFCLSSGCHGAVAIDRVASCSWYLVIVNSGAATVLDRSNLRNTCRPMTPAQKDEARASSGELVRKLYNRALTEGDQM
;
A
#
# COMPACT_ATOMS: atom_id res chain seq x y z
N MET A 1 -73.72 27.67 -13.15
CA MET A 1 -72.75 28.12 -12.12
C MET A 1 -71.40 28.24 -12.83
N THR A 2 -70.96 29.44 -13.23
CA THR A 2 -70.22 30.47 -12.44
C THR A 2 -68.83 29.96 -12.04
N THR A 3 -67.70 30.60 -12.38
CA THR A 3 -67.35 32.05 -12.48
C THR A 3 -66.50 32.38 -13.73
N ASP A 4 -66.58 33.53 -14.40
CA ASP A 4 -66.18 34.92 -14.04
C ASP A 4 -64.62 35.06 -13.90
N ARG A 5 -63.85 35.33 -14.97
CA ARG A 5 -63.49 36.65 -15.58
C ARG A 5 -62.32 37.36 -14.85
N ARG A 6 -61.26 37.77 -15.59
CA ARG A 6 -60.75 39.18 -15.72
C ARG A 6 -59.27 39.30 -16.21
N TYR A 7 -59.12 40.10 -17.28
CA TYR A 7 -58.06 41.08 -17.61
C TYR A 7 -56.55 40.74 -17.75
N ALA A 8 -56.03 41.11 -18.94
CA ALA A 8 -54.64 41.52 -19.25
C ALA A 8 -54.46 43.05 -18.94
N PRO A 9 -53.39 43.82 -19.34
CA PRO A 9 -52.23 43.50 -20.21
C PRO A 9 -50.85 44.19 -19.90
N LEU A 10 -49.84 43.87 -20.75
CA LEU A 10 -48.79 44.74 -21.37
C LEU A 10 -47.83 45.70 -20.60
N PHE A 11 -46.57 45.74 -21.11
CA PHE A 11 -45.53 46.81 -21.05
C PHE A 11 -45.00 47.18 -19.62
N LEU A 12 -43.73 47.51 -19.34
CA LEU A 12 -42.50 48.01 -20.01
C LEU A 12 -41.29 47.58 -19.10
N SER A 13 -39.98 47.70 -19.39
CA SER A 13 -39.16 48.28 -20.48
C SER A 13 -37.77 47.59 -20.53
N HIS A 14 -36.86 48.06 -21.38
CA HIS A 14 -35.41 47.80 -21.34
C HIS A 14 -34.67 48.90 -20.53
N LYS A 15 -33.62 48.56 -19.78
CA LYS A 15 -32.61 49.53 -19.30
C LYS A 15 -31.26 48.88 -19.00
N ASP A 16 -30.43 48.85 -20.04
CA ASP A 16 -29.01 49.20 -20.07
C ASP A 16 -28.05 48.79 -18.94
N ASN A 17 -27.10 47.96 -19.38
CA ASN A 17 -25.64 48.10 -19.22
C ASN A 17 -24.92 47.69 -17.92
N SER A 18 -23.85 46.94 -18.19
CA SER A 18 -22.67 46.64 -17.37
C SER A 18 -22.76 45.42 -16.44
N MET A 19 -21.59 44.78 -16.27
CA MET A 19 -21.32 43.62 -15.42
C MET A 19 -21.82 42.24 -15.90
N LEU A 20 -21.29 41.77 -17.04
CA LEU A 20 -21.09 40.33 -17.25
C LEU A 20 -19.64 40.02 -17.67
N LYS A 21 -18.70 40.28 -16.75
CA LYS A 21 -17.32 39.77 -16.86
C LYS A 21 -17.31 38.29 -16.48
N PHE A 22 -17.23 37.43 -17.49
CA PHE A 22 -16.91 36.01 -17.34
C PHE A 22 -15.66 35.82 -16.47
N LEU A 23 -15.77 35.14 -15.32
CA LEU A 23 -14.69 34.39 -14.68
C LEU A 23 -15.25 33.21 -13.89
N LEU A 24 -15.56 32.12 -14.60
CA LEU A 24 -15.83 30.81 -14.00
C LEU A 24 -14.49 30.16 -13.64
N ALA A 25 -13.93 30.55 -12.50
CA ALA A 25 -12.70 29.98 -11.96
C ALA A 25 -12.96 28.61 -11.31
N LEU A 26 -13.25 27.60 -12.14
CA LEU A 26 -13.22 26.19 -11.72
C LEU A 26 -11.76 25.75 -11.53
N SER A 27 -11.18 26.13 -10.39
CA SER A 27 -9.89 25.61 -9.93
C SER A 27 -10.06 24.15 -9.49
N VAL A 28 -10.21 23.25 -10.46
CA VAL A 28 -10.00 21.82 -10.23
C VAL A 28 -8.51 21.64 -9.98
N GLY A 29 -8.12 21.78 -8.72
CA GLY A 29 -6.81 21.40 -8.24
C GLY A 29 -6.67 19.89 -8.44
N ALA A 30 -6.09 19.50 -9.57
CA ALA A 30 -5.63 18.13 -9.77
C ALA A 30 -4.53 17.89 -8.74
N LEU A 31 -4.93 17.34 -7.59
CA LEU A 31 -4.01 16.74 -6.64
C LEU A 31 -3.34 15.58 -7.37
N SER A 32 -2.17 15.86 -7.94
CA SER A 32 -1.27 14.88 -8.54
C SER A 32 -0.72 14.00 -7.42
N VAL A 33 -1.57 13.13 -6.88
CA VAL A 33 -1.12 11.99 -6.09
C VAL A 33 -0.40 11.10 -7.08
N SER A 34 0.93 11.23 -7.13
CA SER A 34 1.77 10.26 -7.83
C SER A 34 1.35 8.87 -7.35
N PRO A 35 1.11 7.90 -8.26
CA PRO A 35 0.99 6.53 -7.80
C PRO A 35 2.28 6.21 -7.05
N VAL A 36 2.17 5.79 -5.79
CA VAL A 36 3.32 5.24 -5.06
C VAL A 36 3.77 4.04 -5.87
N GLN A 37 4.85 4.22 -6.62
CA GLN A 37 5.41 3.13 -7.40
C GLN A 37 5.99 2.15 -6.37
N ALA A 38 5.50 0.91 -6.36
CA ALA A 38 5.99 -0.16 -5.48
C ALA A 38 7.45 -0.60 -5.78
N THR A 39 8.21 0.28 -6.43
CA THR A 39 9.65 0.23 -6.73
C THR A 39 10.49 1.06 -5.76
N ASP A 40 9.89 1.96 -4.95
CA ASP A 40 10.60 2.64 -3.83
C ASP A 40 10.84 1.71 -2.62
N LEU A 41 10.59 0.41 -2.79
CA LEU A 41 11.13 -0.65 -1.94
C LEU A 41 12.66 -0.78 -2.16
N TYR A 42 13.42 0.20 -1.66
CA TYR A 42 14.62 0.09 -0.80
C TYR A 42 15.34 1.47 -0.72
N PRO A 43 16.01 1.82 0.40
CA PRO A 43 16.69 0.89 1.29
C PRO A 43 16.04 0.74 2.67
N ALA A 44 15.41 -0.42 2.89
CA ALA A 44 15.31 -0.95 4.25
C ALA A 44 16.61 -1.66 4.69
N THR A 45 17.69 -1.65 3.88
CA THR A 45 19.06 -1.88 4.40
C THR A 45 19.57 -0.60 5.06
N GLN A 46 20.19 -0.70 6.23
CA GLN A 46 20.78 0.46 6.92
C GLN A 46 22.30 0.35 7.03
N ALA A 47 22.97 1.46 7.35
CA ALA A 47 24.42 1.48 7.52
C ALA A 47 24.86 0.63 8.74
N CYS A 48 25.82 -0.26 8.54
CA CYS A 48 26.35 -1.10 9.60
C CYS A 48 27.11 -0.27 10.65
N LEU A 49 26.62 -0.28 11.89
CA LEU A 49 27.33 0.35 13.01
C LEU A 49 28.55 -0.48 13.43
N PRO A 50 29.66 0.16 13.87
CA PRO A 50 30.81 -0.54 14.44
C PRO A 50 30.41 -1.50 15.57
N GLY A 51 31.08 -2.65 15.65
CA GLY A 51 30.78 -3.67 16.66
C GLY A 51 29.52 -4.50 16.41
N LYS A 52 28.88 -4.41 15.24
CA LYS A 52 27.83 -5.35 14.80
C LYS A 52 28.43 -6.49 13.97
N PRO A 53 28.79 -7.65 14.58
CA PRO A 53 29.31 -8.77 13.81
C PRO A 53 28.26 -9.23 12.79
N HIS A 54 28.74 -9.58 11.60
CA HIS A 54 27.96 -10.14 10.48
C HIS A 54 26.96 -9.18 9.80
N CYS A 55 26.89 -7.90 10.20
CA CYS A 55 25.97 -6.93 9.58
C CYS A 55 26.17 -6.83 8.05
N GLU A 56 27.40 -6.64 7.57
CA GLU A 56 27.69 -6.52 6.13
C GLU A 56 27.27 -7.77 5.34
N ARG A 57 27.58 -8.96 5.88
CA ARG A 57 27.14 -10.23 5.27
C ARG A 57 25.61 -10.31 5.19
N TRP A 58 24.91 -9.92 6.26
CA TRP A 58 23.45 -9.89 6.27
C TRP A 58 22.87 -8.82 5.34
N THR A 59 23.58 -7.72 5.09
CA THR A 59 23.20 -6.72 4.09
C THR A 59 23.22 -7.32 2.68
N ASP A 60 24.24 -8.12 2.35
CA ASP A 60 24.36 -8.73 1.02
C ASP A 60 23.48 -9.98 0.83
N GLU A 61 23.33 -10.79 1.89
CA GLU A 61 22.35 -11.88 1.98
C GLU A 61 20.94 -11.33 1.76
N PHE A 62 20.59 -10.25 2.46
CA PHE A 62 19.28 -9.62 2.33
C PHE A 62 19.03 -9.09 0.90
N LYS A 63 19.98 -8.35 0.31
CA LYS A 63 19.84 -7.84 -1.07
C LYS A 63 19.61 -8.99 -2.06
N SER A 64 20.37 -10.07 -1.92
CA SER A 64 20.27 -11.26 -2.77
C SER A 64 18.90 -11.94 -2.59
N ALA A 65 18.46 -12.10 -1.34
CA ALA A 65 17.14 -12.63 -1.00
C ALA A 65 16.01 -11.75 -1.56
N LEU A 66 16.09 -10.41 -1.51
CA LEU A 66 15.05 -9.55 -2.06
C LEU A 66 14.85 -9.76 -3.57
N VAL A 67 15.95 -9.87 -4.33
CA VAL A 67 15.91 -10.12 -5.78
C VAL A 67 15.29 -11.49 -6.12
N LEU A 68 15.51 -12.50 -5.28
CA LEU A 68 14.94 -13.85 -5.47
C LEU A 68 13.49 -13.93 -4.98
N ALA A 69 13.15 -13.27 -3.86
CA ALA A 69 11.81 -13.19 -3.31
C ALA A 69 10.83 -12.52 -4.30
N GLN A 70 11.30 -11.47 -4.99
CA GLN A 70 10.59 -10.80 -6.09
C GLN A 70 10.44 -11.65 -7.36
N LYS A 71 11.05 -12.84 -7.43
CA LYS A 71 10.86 -13.86 -8.47
C LYS A 71 10.05 -15.07 -7.99
N GLY A 72 9.54 -15.03 -6.75
CA GLY A 72 8.72 -16.09 -6.18
C GLY A 72 9.49 -17.15 -5.37
N ASP A 73 10.80 -16.98 -5.15
CA ASP A 73 11.58 -17.94 -4.35
C ASP A 73 11.13 -17.93 -2.88
N HIS A 74 10.65 -19.08 -2.40
CA HIS A 74 10.03 -19.22 -1.08
C HIS A 74 11.01 -19.03 0.08
N VAL A 75 12.25 -19.54 -0.04
CA VAL A 75 13.27 -19.41 1.01
C VAL A 75 13.74 -17.96 1.09
N ALA A 76 13.93 -17.32 -0.06
CA ALA A 76 14.27 -15.92 -0.13
C ALA A 76 13.16 -15.02 0.46
N GLN A 77 11.88 -15.34 0.23
CA GLN A 77 10.76 -14.66 0.89
C GLN A 77 10.82 -14.80 2.42
N GLN A 78 11.11 -16.00 2.94
CA GLN A 78 11.30 -16.23 4.37
C GLN A 78 12.43 -15.37 4.95
N THR A 79 13.59 -15.32 4.27
CA THR A 79 14.73 -14.47 4.67
C THR A 79 14.35 -12.99 4.68
N VAL A 80 13.64 -12.50 3.65
CA VAL A 80 13.18 -11.11 3.58
C VAL A 80 12.23 -10.80 4.74
N ALA A 81 11.21 -11.63 4.96
CA ALA A 81 10.25 -11.46 6.05
C ALA A 81 10.94 -11.48 7.42
N PHE A 82 11.87 -12.41 7.65
CA PHE A 82 12.65 -12.52 8.88
C PHE A 82 13.52 -11.30 9.15
N CYS A 83 14.27 -10.80 8.16
CA CYS A 83 15.13 -9.63 8.35
C CYS A 83 14.34 -8.34 8.59
N LEU A 84 13.18 -8.17 7.95
CA LEU A 84 12.31 -7.03 8.22
C LEU A 84 11.74 -7.02 9.65
N SER A 85 11.61 -8.19 10.30
CA SER A 85 11.17 -8.28 11.72
C SER A 85 12.33 -8.17 12.73
N SER A 86 13.49 -8.74 12.41
CA SER A 86 14.64 -8.88 13.33
C SER A 86 15.72 -7.82 13.16
N GLY A 87 15.74 -7.13 12.02
CA GLY A 87 16.80 -6.21 11.60
C GLY A 87 18.12 -6.89 11.18
N CYS A 88 18.18 -8.23 11.15
CA CYS A 88 19.34 -9.03 10.72
C CYS A 88 20.70 -8.45 11.15
N HIS A 89 20.94 -8.42 12.47
CA HIS A 89 22.17 -7.89 13.11
C HIS A 89 22.45 -6.40 12.87
N GLY A 90 21.44 -5.62 12.46
CA GLY A 90 21.57 -4.21 12.10
C GLY A 90 21.78 -3.97 10.61
N ALA A 91 21.75 -5.02 9.77
CA ALA A 91 21.78 -4.88 8.31
C ALA A 91 20.51 -4.24 7.75
N VAL A 92 19.38 -4.48 8.41
CA VAL A 92 18.04 -4.12 7.93
C VAL A 92 17.34 -3.27 8.98
N ALA A 93 16.66 -2.20 8.55
CA ALA A 93 15.74 -1.41 9.36
C ALA A 93 14.49 -2.26 9.64
N ILE A 94 14.06 -2.30 10.90
CA ILE A 94 12.91 -3.12 11.29
C ILE A 94 11.63 -2.47 10.78
N ASP A 95 10.98 -3.15 9.83
CA ASP A 95 9.64 -2.84 9.36
C ASP A 95 8.76 -4.08 9.53
N ARG A 96 7.97 -4.07 10.60
CA ARG A 96 7.08 -5.20 10.91
C ARG A 96 5.90 -5.28 9.94
N VAL A 97 5.42 -4.17 9.39
CA VAL A 97 4.31 -4.16 8.43
C VAL A 97 4.75 -4.85 7.15
N ALA A 98 5.90 -4.45 6.59
CA ALA A 98 6.49 -5.14 5.44
C ALA A 98 6.82 -6.62 5.74
N SER A 99 7.33 -6.94 6.94
CA SER A 99 7.55 -8.34 7.36
C SER A 99 6.26 -9.17 7.33
N CYS A 100 5.17 -8.63 7.88
CA CYS A 100 3.85 -9.25 7.86
C CYS A 100 3.31 -9.41 6.43
N SER A 101 3.50 -8.39 5.57
CA SER A 101 3.17 -8.46 4.13
C SER A 101 3.88 -9.62 3.44
N TRP A 102 5.17 -9.83 3.69
CA TRP A 102 5.90 -10.97 3.12
C TRP A 102 5.44 -12.31 3.69
N TYR A 103 5.11 -12.41 4.98
CA TYR A 103 4.49 -13.64 5.50
C TYR A 103 3.11 -13.93 4.89
N LEU A 104 2.31 -12.90 4.56
CA LEU A 104 1.06 -13.07 3.81
C LEU A 104 1.31 -13.60 2.38
N VAL A 105 2.36 -13.11 1.70
CA VAL A 105 2.81 -13.64 0.40
C VAL A 105 3.22 -15.11 0.52
N ILE A 106 4.00 -15.47 1.55
CA ILE A 106 4.49 -16.84 1.79
C ILE A 106 3.32 -17.80 2.02
N VAL A 107 2.34 -17.47 2.87
CA VAL A 107 1.17 -18.35 3.06
C VAL A 107 0.33 -18.48 1.78
N ASN A 108 0.31 -17.44 0.96
CA ASN A 108 -0.32 -17.43 -0.37
C ASN A 108 0.54 -18.04 -1.50
N SER A 109 1.75 -18.55 -1.23
CA SER A 109 2.59 -19.18 -2.26
C SER A 109 2.05 -20.53 -2.76
N GLY A 110 1.15 -21.18 -2.00
CA GLY A 110 0.71 -22.55 -2.23
C GLY A 110 1.68 -23.62 -1.70
N ALA A 111 2.90 -23.23 -1.30
CA ALA A 111 3.92 -24.11 -0.71
C ALA A 111 4.08 -23.95 0.82
N ALA A 112 3.14 -23.26 1.46
CA ALA A 112 3.28 -22.76 2.82
C ALA A 112 3.30 -23.86 3.90
N THR A 113 4.34 -23.84 4.73
CA THR A 113 4.54 -24.78 5.84
C THR A 113 3.73 -24.40 7.10
N VAL A 114 3.76 -25.27 8.12
CA VAL A 114 3.23 -24.96 9.46
C VAL A 114 4.04 -23.84 10.12
N LEU A 115 5.35 -23.76 9.87
CA LEU A 115 6.21 -22.72 10.42
C LEU A 115 5.88 -21.35 9.84
N ASP A 116 5.58 -21.26 8.53
CA ASP A 116 5.19 -20.00 7.89
C ASP A 116 3.91 -19.41 8.48
N ARG A 117 2.87 -20.25 8.65
CA ARG A 117 1.62 -19.85 9.32
C ARG A 117 1.86 -19.44 10.78
N SER A 118 2.82 -20.06 11.47
CA SER A 118 3.22 -19.67 12.82
C SER A 118 3.93 -18.31 12.84
N ASN A 119 4.83 -18.07 11.89
CA ASN A 119 5.58 -16.82 11.76
C ASN A 119 4.70 -15.65 11.32
N LEU A 120 3.75 -15.87 10.41
CA LEU A 120 2.68 -14.93 10.07
C LEU A 120 1.95 -14.48 11.34
N ARG A 121 1.35 -15.43 12.06
CA ARG A 121 0.59 -15.14 13.28
C ARG A 121 1.45 -14.40 14.31
N ASN A 122 2.68 -14.83 14.55
CA ASN A 122 3.54 -14.21 15.55
C ASN A 122 3.95 -12.78 15.17
N THR A 123 4.21 -12.51 13.88
CA THR A 123 4.60 -11.19 13.35
C THR A 123 3.42 -10.22 13.32
N CYS A 124 2.24 -10.68 12.88
CA CYS A 124 1.08 -9.82 12.62
C CYS A 124 0.13 -9.66 13.82
N ARG A 125 0.11 -10.61 14.78
CA ARG A 125 -0.75 -10.52 15.99
C ARG A 125 -0.58 -9.22 16.81
N PRO A 126 0.61 -8.67 17.07
CA PRO A 126 0.77 -7.46 17.89
C PRO A 126 0.43 -6.15 17.16
N MET A 127 -0.02 -6.20 15.91
CA MET A 127 -0.31 -5.02 15.10
C MET A 127 -1.67 -4.39 15.39
N THR A 128 -1.78 -3.08 15.11
CA THR A 128 -3.07 -2.40 15.04
C THR A 128 -3.89 -2.87 13.82
N PRO A 129 -5.21 -2.65 13.78
CA PRO A 129 -6.02 -2.94 12.60
C PRO A 129 -5.49 -2.26 11.33
N ALA A 130 -5.14 -0.97 11.41
CA ALA A 130 -4.60 -0.22 10.27
C ALA A 130 -3.29 -0.82 9.72
N GLN A 131 -2.38 -1.26 10.60
CA GLN A 131 -1.15 -1.96 10.18
C GLN A 131 -1.43 -3.32 9.53
N LYS A 132 -2.43 -4.05 10.01
CA LYS A 132 -2.89 -5.30 9.36
C LYS A 132 -3.50 -5.04 7.99
N ASP A 133 -4.24 -3.94 7.82
CA ASP A 133 -4.87 -3.57 6.55
C ASP A 133 -3.83 -3.08 5.52
N GLU A 134 -2.85 -2.31 5.96
CA GLU A 134 -1.66 -1.95 5.16
C GLU A 134 -0.90 -3.21 4.70
N ALA A 135 -0.66 -4.16 5.61
CA ALA A 135 0.00 -5.42 5.26
C ALA A 135 -0.81 -6.28 4.26
N ARG A 136 -2.15 -6.28 4.37
CA ARG A 136 -3.06 -6.93 3.40
C ARG A 136 -3.00 -6.27 2.03
N ALA A 137 -2.99 -4.93 1.98
CA ALA A 137 -2.88 -4.19 0.72
C ALA A 137 -1.55 -4.51 0.02
N SER A 138 -0.41 -4.34 0.71
CA SER A 138 0.92 -4.58 0.13
C SER A 138 1.12 -6.05 -0.30
N SER A 139 0.69 -7.01 0.51
CA SER A 139 0.75 -8.44 0.16
C SER A 139 -0.17 -8.80 -1.01
N GLY A 140 -1.34 -8.17 -1.11
CA GLY A 140 -2.26 -8.37 -2.24
C GLY A 140 -1.68 -7.89 -3.57
N GLU A 141 -0.88 -6.83 -3.57
CA GLU A 141 -0.13 -6.40 -4.77
C GLU A 141 1.01 -7.37 -5.12
N LEU A 142 1.78 -7.80 -4.11
CA LEU A 142 2.88 -8.76 -4.30
C LEU A 142 2.36 -10.13 -4.81
N VAL A 143 1.29 -10.68 -4.22
CA VAL A 143 0.68 -11.95 -4.67
C VAL A 143 0.15 -11.84 -6.10
N ARG A 144 -0.45 -10.69 -6.48
CA ARG A 144 -0.89 -10.45 -7.85
C ARG A 144 0.29 -10.42 -8.84
N LYS A 145 1.38 -9.75 -8.47
CA LYS A 145 2.61 -9.65 -9.28
C LYS A 145 3.35 -10.99 -9.42
N LEU A 146 3.44 -11.77 -8.34
CA LEU A 146 4.24 -13.00 -8.27
C LEU A 146 3.49 -14.23 -8.78
N TYR A 147 2.19 -14.31 -8.52
CA TYR A 147 1.39 -15.54 -8.72
C TYR A 147 0.16 -15.34 -9.62
N ASN A 148 0.01 -14.16 -10.24
CA ASN A 148 -1.08 -13.82 -11.15
C ASN A 148 -2.49 -14.14 -10.61
N ARG A 149 -2.70 -13.91 -9.30
CA ARG A 149 -3.97 -14.19 -8.61
C ARG A 149 -4.27 -13.14 -7.54
N ALA A 150 -5.51 -13.09 -7.07
CA ALA A 150 -5.86 -12.34 -5.87
C ALA A 150 -5.31 -13.04 -4.60
N LEU A 151 -5.09 -12.24 -3.54
CA LEU A 151 -4.88 -12.74 -2.18
C LEU A 151 -6.13 -13.52 -1.74
N THR A 152 -5.97 -14.69 -1.12
CA THR A 152 -7.11 -15.43 -0.55
C THR A 152 -7.41 -14.96 0.87
N GLU A 153 -8.67 -14.69 1.18
CA GLU A 153 -9.14 -14.18 2.48
C GLU A 153 -9.03 -15.21 3.64
N GLY A 154 -8.58 -16.43 3.36
CA GLY A 154 -8.64 -17.58 4.28
C GLY A 154 -7.63 -17.58 5.43
N ASP A 155 -6.54 -16.80 5.36
CA ASP A 155 -5.49 -16.78 6.39
C ASP A 155 -5.64 -15.56 7.32
N GLN A 156 -6.64 -15.62 8.21
CA GLN A 156 -6.94 -14.52 9.14
C GLN A 156 -5.80 -14.26 10.15
N MET A 157 -5.42 -12.98 10.28
CA MET A 157 -4.38 -12.44 11.18
C MET A 157 -4.93 -11.82 12.46
#